data_AF-A0A2E4WMV8-F1
#
_entry.id   AF-A0A2E4WMV8-F1
#
_cell.length_a   1.000
_cell.length_b   1.000
_cell.length_c   1.000
_cell.angle_alpha   90.00
_cell.angle_beta   90.00
_cell.angle_gamma   90.00
#
_symmetry.space_group_name_H-M   'P 1'
#
loop_
_entity.id
_entity.type
_entity.pdbx_description
1 polymer ?
#
loop_
_entity_poly.entity_id
_entity_poly.type
_entity_poly.pdbx_seq_one_letter_code
_entity_poly.pdbx_strand_id
1 'polypeptide(L)'
;MIYFDGCSVTMGAELDDKETKRYSRLVANHFGVEDYNIAVGGGSNRRILRNLLSHDLSQYEMFIIQMTKRMRTEFYNNGWQRIQTSVPHPFLKDMYTDEYGRIDEMIMYHAIKSILKDKPHFILSIQHDTKVPVDYVTNDPYPRAPRGHPNEEGHKFLANLVISRVDNT
;
A
#
# COMPACT_ATOMS: atom_id res chain seq x y z
N MET A 1 5.44 14.90 8.84
CA MET A 1 5.76 13.97 7.73
C MET A 1 4.67 12.92 7.63
N ILE A 2 4.23 12.56 6.42
CA ILE A 2 3.21 11.52 6.19
C ILE A 2 3.91 10.22 5.75
N TYR A 3 3.61 9.12 6.45
CA TYR A 3 4.13 7.79 6.13
C TYR A 3 3.30 7.15 5.01
N PHE A 4 3.98 6.66 3.96
CA PHE A 4 3.35 5.90 2.88
C PHE A 4 4.04 4.55 2.70
N ASP A 5 3.23 3.48 2.65
CA ASP A 5 3.71 2.15 2.30
C ASP A 5 2.68 1.40 1.47
N GLY A 6 3.15 0.42 0.69
CA GLY A 6 2.34 -0.29 -0.27
C GLY A 6 3.19 -1.02 -1.30
N CYS A 7 2.66 -1.07 -2.52
CA CYS A 7 3.34 -1.71 -3.64
C CYS A 7 3.71 -0.72 -4.77
N SER A 8 3.70 -1.20 -6.01
CA SER A 8 4.05 -0.41 -7.18
C SER A 8 3.13 0.79 -7.42
N VAL A 9 1.86 0.73 -6.98
CA VAL A 9 0.93 1.87 -7.04
C VAL A 9 1.45 3.01 -6.16
N THR A 10 1.71 2.76 -4.88
CA THR A 10 2.26 3.78 -3.97
C THR A 10 3.67 4.23 -4.36
N MET A 11 4.50 3.32 -4.84
CA MET A 11 5.86 3.63 -5.30
C MET A 11 5.88 4.60 -6.52
N GLY A 12 4.79 4.69 -7.28
CA GLY A 12 4.75 5.47 -8.53
C GLY A 12 5.34 4.73 -9.73
N ALA A 13 5.08 3.43 -9.86
CA ALA A 13 5.48 2.69 -11.04
C ALA A 13 4.85 3.28 -12.31
N GLU A 14 5.64 3.34 -13.39
CA GLU A 14 5.26 3.91 -14.70
C GLU A 14 5.15 5.44 -14.77
N LEU A 15 5.43 6.17 -13.69
CA LEU A 15 5.70 7.60 -13.77
C LEU A 15 7.13 7.88 -14.24
N ASP A 16 7.28 8.87 -15.12
CA ASP A 16 8.58 9.40 -15.53
C ASP A 16 9.26 10.17 -14.37
N ASP A 17 8.48 10.96 -13.63
CA ASP A 17 8.93 11.68 -12.44
C ASP A 17 8.11 11.26 -11.23
N LYS A 18 8.66 10.32 -10.46
CA LYS A 18 8.01 9.80 -9.25
C LYS A 18 8.16 10.75 -8.07
N GLU A 19 9.23 11.55 -8.04
CA GLU A 19 9.56 12.40 -6.91
C GLU A 19 8.57 13.55 -6.77
N THR A 20 8.00 14.01 -7.89
CA THR A 20 7.02 15.10 -7.90
C THR A 20 5.58 14.64 -8.19
N LYS A 21 5.38 13.56 -8.96
CA LYS A 21 4.04 13.21 -9.50
C LYS A 21 3.34 12.04 -8.82
N ARG A 22 4.04 11.23 -8.02
CA ARG A 22 3.38 10.12 -7.32
C ARG A 22 2.40 10.66 -6.29
N TYR A 23 1.30 9.94 -6.07
CA TYR A 23 0.21 10.43 -5.23
C TYR A 23 0.66 10.74 -3.80
N SER A 24 1.66 10.03 -3.25
CA SER A 24 2.18 10.33 -1.91
C SER A 24 2.77 11.73 -1.82
N ARG A 25 3.53 12.14 -2.84
CA ARG A 25 4.09 13.49 -2.92
C ARG A 25 2.98 14.52 -3.07
N LEU A 26 2.00 14.26 -3.95
CA LEU A 26 0.89 15.18 -4.18
C LEU A 26 0.06 15.41 -2.89
N VAL A 27 -0.21 14.34 -2.14
CA VAL A 27 -0.87 14.43 -0.82
C VAL A 27 -0.03 15.25 0.16
N ALA A 28 1.26 14.95 0.29
CA ALA A 28 2.12 15.67 1.23
C ALA A 28 2.29 17.16 0.87
N ASN A 29 2.37 17.49 -0.42
CA ASN A 29 2.39 18.87 -0.91
C ASN A 29 1.12 19.63 -0.52
N HIS A 30 -0.06 18.99 -0.60
CA HIS A 30 -1.33 19.61 -0.19
C HIS A 30 -1.31 20.01 1.28
N PHE A 31 -0.76 19.16 2.14
CA PHE A 31 -0.65 19.42 3.59
C PHE A 31 0.59 20.24 3.98
N GLY A 32 1.44 20.65 3.03
CA GLY A 32 2.67 21.40 3.33
C GLY A 32 3.71 20.63 4.15
N VAL A 33 3.74 19.30 4.03
CA VAL A 33 4.62 18.39 4.79
C VAL A 33 5.45 17.49 3.85
N GLU A 34 6.45 16.80 4.41
CA GLU A 34 7.22 15.80 3.67
C GLU A 34 6.48 14.46 3.55
N ASP A 35 6.65 13.75 2.42
CA ASP A 35 6.26 12.35 2.29
C ASP A 35 7.43 11.41 2.64
N TYR A 36 7.14 10.39 3.43
CA TYR A 36 8.03 9.26 3.66
C TYR A 36 7.47 8.03 2.99
N ASN A 37 7.78 7.88 1.71
CA ASN A 37 7.32 6.76 0.91
C ASN A 37 8.37 5.67 0.84
N ILE A 38 8.08 4.56 1.52
CA ILE A 38 8.93 3.36 1.49
C ILE A 38 8.28 2.22 0.72
N ALA A 39 7.25 2.49 -0.08
CA ALA A 39 6.60 1.46 -0.89
C ALA A 39 7.56 0.88 -1.94
N VAL A 40 7.39 -0.40 -2.26
CA VAL A 40 8.23 -1.09 -3.25
C VAL A 40 7.39 -1.88 -4.24
N GLY A 41 7.83 -1.96 -5.49
CA GLY A 41 7.17 -2.76 -6.51
C GLY A 41 6.96 -4.20 -6.03
N GLY A 42 5.71 -4.67 -6.02
CA GLY A 42 5.38 -6.02 -5.55
C GLY A 42 5.49 -6.23 -4.03
N GLY A 43 5.46 -5.17 -3.22
CA GLY A 43 5.33 -5.28 -1.75
C GLY A 43 4.11 -6.13 -1.33
N SER A 44 4.24 -6.80 -0.18
CA SER A 44 3.21 -7.63 0.46
C SER A 44 2.65 -6.95 1.71
N ASN A 45 1.48 -7.40 2.18
CA ASN A 45 0.89 -6.88 3.43
C ASN A 45 1.76 -7.21 4.66
N ARG A 46 2.45 -8.36 4.65
CA ARG A 46 3.44 -8.72 5.67
C ARG A 46 4.60 -7.75 5.73
N ARG A 47 5.11 -7.32 4.57
CA ARG A 47 6.16 -6.31 4.50
C ARG A 47 5.72 -5.00 5.14
N ILE A 48 4.50 -4.54 4.81
CA ILE A 48 3.94 -3.31 5.37
C ILE A 48 3.89 -3.41 6.89
N LEU A 49 3.33 -4.51 7.42
CA LEU A 49 3.27 -4.74 8.86
C LEU A 49 4.66 -4.76 9.50
N ARG A 50 5.62 -5.46 8.90
CA ARG A 50 7.00 -5.51 9.39
C ARG A 50 7.65 -4.12 9.41
N ASN A 51 7.43 -3.31 8.39
CA ASN A 51 7.93 -1.95 8.37
C ASN A 51 7.31 -1.14 9.52
N LEU A 52 5.99 -1.18 9.72
CA LEU A 52 5.35 -0.48 10.84
C LEU A 52 5.91 -0.92 12.21
N LEU A 53 6.22 -2.20 12.38
CA LEU A 53 6.84 -2.72 13.60
C LEU A 53 8.31 -2.28 13.80
N SER A 54 9.00 -1.89 12.72
CA SER A 54 10.43 -1.60 12.74
C SER A 54 10.75 -0.09 12.71
N HIS A 55 9.74 0.77 12.59
CA HIS A 55 9.91 2.23 12.57
C HIS A 55 9.46 2.87 13.88
N ASP A 56 10.07 3.99 14.24
CA ASP A 56 9.54 4.88 15.27
C ASP A 56 8.32 5.64 14.72
N LEU A 57 7.13 5.14 15.07
CA LEU A 57 5.88 5.69 14.57
C LEU A 57 5.53 7.08 15.15
N SER A 58 6.28 7.59 16.13
CA SER A 58 6.07 8.94 16.69
C SER A 58 6.52 10.06 15.74
N GLN A 59 7.33 9.72 14.74
CA GLN A 59 7.89 10.67 13.76
C GLN A 59 6.89 11.09 12.67
N TYR A 60 5.76 10.40 12.56
CA TYR A 60 4.78 10.60 11.49
C TYR A 60 3.46 11.12 12.03
N GLU A 61 2.89 12.09 11.33
CA GLU A 61 1.62 12.73 11.68
C GLU A 61 0.43 11.92 11.16
N MET A 62 0.63 11.20 10.05
CA MET A 62 -0.40 10.39 9.41
C MET A 62 0.21 9.21 8.66
N PHE A 63 -0.58 8.15 8.50
CA PHE A 63 -0.22 6.92 7.80
C PHE A 63 -1.19 6.65 6.64
N ILE A 64 -0.67 6.56 5.42
CA ILE A 64 -1.43 6.18 4.24
C ILE A 64 -0.93 4.81 3.76
N ILE A 65 -1.74 3.78 3.98
CA ILE A 65 -1.38 2.39 3.71
C ILE A 65 -2.14 1.88 2.49
N GLN A 66 -1.41 1.41 1.49
CA GLN A 66 -1.98 0.70 0.35
C GLN A 66 -1.78 -0.80 0.54
N MET A 67 -2.79 -1.47 1.10
CA MET A 67 -2.84 -2.93 1.14
C MET A 67 -2.84 -3.50 -0.28
N THR A 68 -2.13 -4.60 -0.42
CA THR A 68 -1.66 -5.17 -1.68
C THR A 68 -2.35 -6.50 -1.98
N LYS A 69 -2.03 -7.11 -3.14
CA LYS A 69 -2.58 -8.42 -3.52
C LYS A 69 -2.31 -9.46 -2.44
N ARG A 70 -3.38 -10.13 -1.95
CA ARG A 70 -3.31 -11.11 -0.84
C ARG A 70 -2.37 -12.29 -1.06
N MET A 71 -2.08 -12.62 -2.31
CA MET A 71 -1.16 -13.71 -2.66
C MET A 71 0.32 -13.32 -2.57
N ARG A 72 0.65 -12.04 -2.38
CA ARG A 72 2.03 -11.60 -2.16
C ARG A 72 2.43 -11.86 -0.72
N THR A 73 3.61 -12.41 -0.52
CA THR A 73 4.15 -12.67 0.82
C THR A 73 5.65 -12.37 0.84
N GLU A 74 6.27 -12.61 1.98
CA GLU A 74 7.73 -12.59 2.14
C GLU A 74 8.16 -13.66 3.13
N PHE A 75 9.43 -14.05 3.06
CA PHE A 75 10.07 -14.93 4.00
C PHE A 75 11.51 -14.46 4.26
N TYR A 76 12.08 -14.91 5.37
CA TYR A 76 13.45 -14.59 5.71
C TYR A 76 14.38 -15.73 5.29
N ASN A 77 15.37 -15.42 4.46
CA ASN A 77 16.46 -16.31 4.09
C ASN A 77 17.70 -15.46 3.78
N ASN A 78 18.58 -15.29 4.77
CA ASN A 78 19.73 -14.35 4.73
C ASN A 78 19.33 -12.94 4.27
N GLY A 79 18.14 -12.50 4.70
CA GLY A 79 17.49 -11.28 4.22
C GLY A 79 16.03 -11.53 3.86
N TRP A 80 15.25 -10.45 3.80
CA TRP A 80 13.84 -10.51 3.43
C TRP A 80 13.67 -10.72 1.93
N GLN A 81 13.09 -11.86 1.56
CA GLN A 81 12.81 -12.24 0.19
C GLN A 81 11.31 -12.08 -0.09
N ARG A 82 10.98 -11.33 -1.14
CA ARG A 82 9.58 -11.09 -1.55
C ARG A 82 9.13 -12.20 -2.49
N ILE A 83 7.93 -12.73 -2.26
CA ILE A 83 7.24 -13.61 -3.20
C ILE A 83 6.17 -12.80 -3.92
N GLN A 84 6.35 -12.66 -5.23
CA GLN A 84 5.48 -11.86 -6.10
C GLN A 84 4.79 -12.76 -7.12
N THR A 85 3.60 -12.34 -7.56
CA THR A 85 2.76 -13.10 -8.50
C THR A 85 3.38 -13.30 -9.88
N SER A 86 4.28 -12.41 -10.27
CA SER A 86 4.97 -12.44 -11.56
C SER A 86 6.16 -13.40 -11.59
N VAL A 87 6.54 -13.98 -10.45
CA VAL A 87 7.69 -14.89 -10.33
C VAL A 87 7.18 -16.23 -9.83
N PRO A 88 7.34 -17.32 -10.61
CA PRO A 88 7.00 -18.66 -10.13
C PRO A 88 7.76 -18.98 -8.83
N HIS A 89 7.03 -19.42 -7.81
CA HIS A 89 7.61 -19.79 -6.53
C HIS A 89 6.86 -21.00 -5.96
N PRO A 90 7.54 -22.01 -5.37
CA PRO A 90 6.88 -23.19 -4.80
C PRO A 90 5.75 -22.83 -3.83
N PHE A 91 5.95 -21.83 -2.97
CA PHE A 91 4.89 -21.29 -2.12
C PHE A 91 3.58 -20.99 -2.88
N LEU A 92 3.64 -20.30 -4.02
CA LEU A 92 2.44 -19.93 -4.79
C LEU A 92 1.75 -21.13 -5.43
N LYS A 93 2.51 -22.18 -5.73
CA LYS A 93 2.00 -23.38 -6.40
C LYS A 93 1.51 -24.44 -5.41
N ASP A 94 2.28 -24.66 -4.36
CA ASP A 94 2.17 -25.84 -3.49
C ASP A 94 1.57 -25.50 -2.12
N MET A 95 1.57 -24.22 -1.70
CA MET A 95 1.10 -23.81 -0.37
C MET A 95 -0.04 -22.79 -0.40
N TYR A 96 -0.06 -21.88 -1.37
CA TYR A 96 -1.06 -20.82 -1.42
C TYR A 96 -2.42 -21.37 -1.83
N THR A 97 -3.42 -21.12 -1.00
CA THR A 97 -4.84 -21.21 -1.36
C THR A 97 -5.49 -19.84 -1.24
N ASP A 98 -6.61 -19.62 -1.92
CA ASP A 98 -7.34 -18.35 -1.80
C ASP A 98 -7.89 -18.13 -0.38
N GLU A 99 -8.25 -19.22 0.33
CA GLU A 99 -8.59 -19.18 1.75
C GLU A 99 -7.41 -18.73 2.62
N TYR A 100 -6.22 -19.30 2.41
CA TYR A 100 -4.99 -18.85 3.09
C TYR A 100 -4.78 -17.35 2.86
N GLY A 101 -4.90 -16.89 1.62
CA GLY A 101 -4.72 -15.47 1.27
C GLY A 101 -5.73 -14.55 1.98
N ARG A 102 -7.00 -14.97 2.09
CA ARG A 102 -8.02 -14.20 2.82
C ARG A 102 -7.72 -14.10 4.31
N ILE A 103 -7.34 -15.21 4.93
CA ILE A 103 -6.98 -15.22 6.35
C ILE A 103 -5.73 -14.37 6.59
N ASP A 104 -4.69 -14.48 5.75
CA ASP A 104 -3.50 -13.64 5.86
C ASP A 104 -3.83 -12.15 5.69
N GLU A 105 -4.65 -11.79 4.70
CA GLU A 105 -5.14 -10.41 4.51
C GLU A 105 -5.86 -9.88 5.75
N MET A 106 -6.75 -10.68 6.35
CA MET A 106 -7.47 -10.33 7.58
C MET A 106 -6.52 -10.10 8.76
N ILE A 107 -5.57 -11.02 8.99
CA ILE A 107 -4.59 -10.89 10.06
C ILE A 107 -3.77 -9.61 9.88
N MET A 108 -3.28 -9.37 8.66
CA MET A 108 -2.47 -8.18 8.37
C MET A 108 -3.27 -6.89 8.55
N TYR A 109 -4.51 -6.82 8.06
CA TYR A 109 -5.38 -5.66 8.24
C TYR A 109 -5.59 -5.34 9.72
N HIS A 110 -5.98 -6.33 10.52
CA HIS A 110 -6.26 -6.12 11.94
C HIS A 110 -5.00 -5.76 12.73
N ALA A 111 -3.85 -6.34 12.37
CA ALA A 111 -2.57 -5.95 12.97
C ALA A 111 -2.20 -4.50 12.65
N ILE A 112 -2.31 -4.09 11.38
CA ILE A 112 -2.06 -2.71 10.94
C ILE A 112 -3.00 -1.73 11.65
N LYS A 113 -4.32 -1.99 11.65
CA LYS A 113 -5.30 -1.14 12.35
C LYS A 113 -5.03 -1.06 13.85
N SER A 114 -4.61 -2.16 14.47
CA SER A 114 -4.30 -2.19 15.90
C SER A 114 -3.08 -1.33 16.24
N ILE A 115 -2.01 -1.43 15.44
CA ILE A 115 -0.79 -0.60 15.59
C ILE A 115 -1.10 0.89 15.40
N LEU A 116 -1.98 1.22 14.45
CA LEU A 116 -2.31 2.59 14.09
C LEU A 116 -3.55 3.14 14.81
N LYS A 117 -4.11 2.43 15.79
CA LYS A 117 -5.43 2.75 16.38
C LYS A 117 -5.56 4.18 16.92
N ASP A 118 -4.46 4.73 17.47
CA ASP A 118 -4.40 6.08 18.08
C ASP A 118 -3.70 7.10 17.16
N LYS A 119 -3.48 6.75 15.89
CA LYS A 119 -2.75 7.56 14.92
C LYS A 119 -3.64 7.85 13.72
N PRO A 120 -3.66 9.07 13.16
CA PRO A 120 -4.39 9.35 11.92
C PRO A 120 -3.93 8.41 10.81
N HIS A 121 -4.86 7.68 10.20
CA HIS A 121 -4.52 6.75 9.13
C HIS A 121 -5.63 6.58 8.11
N PHE A 122 -5.23 6.27 6.88
CA PHE A 122 -6.10 5.89 5.78
C PHE A 122 -5.55 4.63 5.12
N ILE A 123 -6.34 3.57 5.07
CA ILE A 123 -6.00 2.29 4.47
C ILE A 123 -6.83 2.12 3.21
N LEU A 124 -6.16 2.01 2.07
CA LEU A 124 -6.79 1.58 0.82
C LEU A 124 -6.32 0.18 0.42
N SER A 125 -7.13 -0.54 -0.35
CA SER A 125 -6.75 -1.85 -0.91
C SER A 125 -6.88 -1.86 -2.43
N ILE A 126 -5.89 -2.47 -3.09
CA ILE A 126 -5.95 -2.79 -4.53
C ILE A 126 -6.55 -4.19 -4.80
N GLN A 127 -6.95 -4.90 -3.75
CA GLN A 127 -7.61 -6.20 -3.86
C GLN A 127 -9.11 -5.97 -4.00
N HIS A 128 -9.65 -6.08 -5.22
CA HIS A 128 -11.03 -5.71 -5.55
C HIS A 128 -12.11 -6.46 -4.75
N ASP A 129 -11.85 -7.73 -4.41
CA ASP A 129 -12.76 -8.59 -3.65
C ASP A 129 -12.36 -8.72 -2.18
N THR A 130 -11.57 -7.78 -1.65
CA THR A 130 -11.18 -7.74 -0.24
C THR A 130 -12.41 -7.77 0.66
N LYS A 131 -12.30 -8.49 1.79
CA LYS A 131 -13.38 -8.61 2.79
C LYS A 131 -13.10 -7.83 4.06
N VAL A 132 -11.90 -7.26 4.18
CA VAL A 132 -11.55 -6.41 5.31
C VAL A 132 -12.10 -5.00 5.11
N PRO A 133 -12.54 -4.31 6.18
CA PRO A 133 -13.14 -2.98 6.08
C PRO A 133 -12.07 -1.89 5.94
N VAL A 134 -11.38 -1.87 4.80
CA VAL A 134 -10.51 -0.75 4.43
C VAL A 134 -11.33 0.52 4.18
N ASP A 135 -10.69 1.68 4.29
CA ASP A 135 -11.34 2.99 4.08
C ASP A 135 -11.71 3.19 2.60
N TYR A 136 -10.97 2.55 1.69
CA TYR A 136 -11.29 2.54 0.26
C TYR A 136 -10.76 1.30 -0.46
N VAL A 137 -11.57 0.72 -1.35
CA VAL A 137 -11.14 -0.31 -2.30
C VAL A 137 -11.01 0.35 -3.65
N THR A 138 -9.87 0.20 -4.33
CA THR A 138 -9.62 0.83 -5.64
C THR A 138 -10.37 0.11 -6.76
N ASN A 139 -11.70 0.14 -6.70
CA ASN A 139 -12.60 -0.43 -7.70
C ASN A 139 -12.91 0.57 -8.82
N ASP A 140 -12.70 1.87 -8.57
CA ASP A 140 -12.99 2.89 -9.58
C ASP A 140 -11.98 2.83 -10.73
N PRO A 141 -12.44 2.98 -11.99
CA PRO A 141 -11.55 3.10 -13.13
C PRO A 141 -10.81 4.45 -13.04
N TYR A 142 -9.60 4.43 -12.51
CA TYR A 142 -8.68 5.56 -12.61
C TYR A 142 -7.79 5.43 -13.86
N PRO A 143 -7.30 6.55 -14.42
CA PRO A 143 -6.41 6.52 -15.58
C PRO A 143 -5.14 5.69 -15.34
N ARG A 144 -4.81 4.82 -16.30
CA ARG A 144 -3.68 3.88 -16.20
C ARG A 144 -2.65 4.09 -17.31
N ALA A 145 -1.41 3.77 -16.99
CA ALA A 145 -0.32 3.61 -17.92
C ALA A 145 -0.40 2.24 -18.63
N PRO A 146 0.40 2.00 -19.69
CA PRO A 146 0.29 0.79 -20.51
C PRO A 146 0.42 -0.55 -19.75
N ARG A 147 1.20 -0.63 -18.66
CA ARG A 147 1.30 -1.87 -17.85
C ARG A 147 0.31 -1.93 -16.68
N GLY A 148 -0.68 -1.04 -16.69
CA GLY A 148 -1.82 -1.08 -15.78
C GLY A 148 -1.62 -0.42 -14.42
N HIS A 149 -0.47 0.20 -14.15
CA HIS A 149 -0.30 1.09 -12.98
C HIS A 149 -0.98 2.45 -13.26
N PRO A 150 -1.24 3.27 -12.23
CA PRO A 150 -1.74 4.62 -12.48
C PRO A 150 -0.75 5.41 -13.33
N ASN A 151 -1.24 6.15 -14.33
CA ASN A 151 -0.43 7.20 -14.96
C ASN A 151 -0.49 8.48 -14.09
N GLU A 152 0.03 9.61 -14.59
CA GLU A 152 0.00 10.88 -13.86
C GLU A 152 -1.42 11.29 -13.42
N GLU A 153 -2.41 11.19 -14.30
CA GLU A 153 -3.81 11.49 -13.96
C GLU A 153 -4.40 10.48 -12.96
N GLY A 154 -4.00 9.21 -13.05
CA GLY A 154 -4.34 8.20 -12.05
C GLY A 154 -3.77 8.51 -10.68
N HIS A 155 -2.55 9.05 -10.62
CA HIS A 155 -1.94 9.49 -9.38
C HIS A 155 -2.60 10.75 -8.81
N LYS A 156 -3.00 11.71 -9.65
CA LYS A 156 -3.82 12.87 -9.23
C LYS A 156 -5.17 12.43 -8.68
N PHE A 157 -5.82 11.46 -9.33
CA PHE A 157 -7.06 10.87 -8.84
C PHE A 157 -6.89 10.26 -7.44
N LEU A 158 -5.86 9.42 -7.25
CA LEU A 158 -5.58 8.81 -5.95
C LEU A 158 -5.24 9.84 -4.86
N ALA A 159 -4.49 10.89 -5.21
CA ALA A 159 -4.17 11.97 -4.29
C ALA A 159 -5.43 12.72 -3.84
N ASN A 160 -6.27 13.15 -4.79
CA ASN A 160 -7.52 13.84 -4.49
C ASN A 160 -8.48 12.98 -3.66
N LEU A 161 -8.54 11.68 -3.95
CA LEU A 161 -9.31 10.73 -3.16
C LEU A 161 -8.83 10.72 -1.71
N VAL A 162 -7.53 10.53 -1.47
CA VAL A 162 -6.96 10.53 -0.12
C VAL A 162 -7.23 11.88 0.56
N ILE A 163 -6.87 13.00 -0.06
CA ILE A 163 -7.08 14.35 0.48
C ILE A 163 -8.55 14.54 0.90
N SER A 164 -9.50 14.23 0.01
CA SER A 164 -10.93 14.40 0.29
C SER A 164 -11.44 13.54 1.45
N ARG A 165 -10.78 12.43 1.77
CA ARG A 165 -11.19 11.56 2.88
C ARG A 165 -10.55 11.99 4.19
N VAL A 166 -9.33 12.51 4.12
CA VAL A 166 -8.58 13.00 5.28
C VAL A 166 -9.08 14.37 5.73
N ASP A 167 -9.41 15.27 4.81
CA ASP A 167 -9.93 16.61 5.15
C ASP A 167 -11.36 16.55 5.75
N ASN A 168 -12.06 15.42 5.58
CA ASN A 168 -13.44 15.21 6.08
C ASN A 168 -13.51 14.38 7.37
N THR A 169 -12.37 14.08 8.01
CA THR A 169 -12.28 13.36 9.31
C THR A 169 -11.81 14.28 10.41
#